data_AF-A0A9P7JRE0-F1
#
_entry.id   AF-A0A9P7JRE0-F1
#
_cell.length_a   1.000
_cell.length_b   1.000
_cell.length_c   1.000
_cell.angle_alpha   90.00
_cell.angle_beta   90.00
_cell.angle_gamma   90.00
#
_symmetry.space_group_name_H-M   'P 1'
#
loop_
_entity.id
_entity.type
_entity.pdbx_description
1 polymer ?
#
loop_
_entity_poly.entity_id
_entity_poly.type
_entity_poly.pdbx_seq_one_letter_code
_entity_poly.pdbx_strand_id
1 'polypeptide(L)'
;SVRVITSHIEFLCVSVNDPLTQFAKIRDIIVSFSFPRMHCQLPLTALRRIISQCLVSRIRPLLAFQPVTRMQAQQLDHMIARHVHDYYHFPFHFNSTLLSLPTDLFGMGFASISCLNDTLALQGMLRDLNHHIPAFHTMAAITLSDWMCSLNHCMYPLDGPSLQQSFIRLKRALPMTWIIAHETLRHSELSVPTTDQSFLLGDIALRHL
;
A
#
# COMPACT_ATOMS: atom_id res chain seq x y z
N SER A 1 14.90 0.46 36.53
CA SER A 1 14.77 1.14 35.23
C SER A 1 14.27 0.15 34.20
N VAL A 2 13.20 0.48 33.47
CA VAL A 2 12.68 -0.41 32.41
C VAL A 2 13.58 -0.24 31.19
N ARG A 3 14.12 -1.34 30.69
CA ARG A 3 15.03 -1.36 29.53
C ARG A 3 14.20 -1.08 28.27
N VAL A 4 14.23 0.16 27.79
CA VAL A 4 13.58 0.54 26.53
C VAL A 4 14.36 -0.10 25.37
N ILE A 5 13.74 -1.04 24.68
CA ILE A 5 14.28 -1.63 23.46
C ILE A 5 14.07 -0.62 22.34
N THR A 6 15.15 -0.01 21.85
CA THR A 6 15.12 1.04 20.81
C THR A 6 15.33 0.50 19.39
N SER A 7 15.56 -0.81 19.22
CA SER A 7 15.98 -1.38 17.94
C SER A 7 14.84 -1.82 17.04
N HIS A 8 13.72 -2.28 17.59
CA HIS A 8 12.53 -2.69 16.83
C HIS A 8 11.30 -2.66 17.74
N ILE A 9 10.15 -2.28 17.19
CA ILE A 9 8.84 -2.35 17.86
C ILE A 9 8.06 -3.45 17.15
N GLU A 10 7.60 -4.47 17.89
CA GLU A 10 6.70 -5.49 17.36
C GLU A 10 5.31 -5.30 17.96
N PHE A 11 4.30 -5.23 17.11
CA PHE A 11 2.89 -5.22 17.54
C PHE A 11 2.16 -6.33 16.78
N LEU A 12 1.46 -7.21 17.50
CA LEU A 12 0.76 -8.38 16.94
C LEU A 12 1.67 -9.25 16.03
N CYS A 13 2.91 -9.52 16.47
CA CYS A 13 3.92 -10.29 15.73
C CYS A 13 4.33 -9.70 14.36
N VAL A 14 4.13 -8.39 14.18
CA VAL A 14 4.61 -7.66 13.02
C VAL A 14 5.53 -6.53 13.48
N SER A 15 6.73 -6.50 12.90
CA SER A 15 7.68 -5.42 13.08
C SER A 15 7.09 -4.13 12.52
N VAL A 16 6.83 -3.16 13.38
CA VAL A 16 6.27 -1.87 13.03
C VAL A 16 7.32 -1.07 12.29
N ASN A 17 6.94 -0.47 11.16
CA ASN A 17 7.79 0.40 10.36
C ASN A 17 8.97 -0.31 9.65
N ASP A 18 8.88 -1.63 9.43
CA ASP A 18 9.84 -2.40 8.61
C ASP A 18 9.23 -2.98 7.31
N PRO A 19 9.25 -2.21 6.20
CA PRO A 19 8.65 -2.64 4.94
C PRO A 19 9.45 -3.74 4.25
N LEU A 20 10.73 -3.95 4.62
CA LEU A 20 11.56 -5.00 4.03
C LEU A 20 11.14 -6.38 4.55
N THR A 21 10.98 -6.51 5.87
CA THR A 21 10.48 -7.75 6.48
C THR A 21 9.06 -8.05 6.01
N GLN A 22 8.23 -7.01 5.87
CA GLN A 22 6.87 -7.18 5.36
C GLN A 22 6.84 -7.66 3.91
N PHE A 23 7.70 -7.11 3.05
CA PHE A 23 7.87 -7.59 1.68
C PHE A 23 8.30 -9.05 1.63
N ALA A 24 9.27 -9.46 2.45
CA ALA A 24 9.73 -10.85 2.51
C ALA A 24 8.59 -11.81 2.91
N LYS A 25 7.79 -11.45 3.94
CA LYS A 25 6.62 -12.24 4.35
C LYS A 25 5.61 -12.41 3.21
N ILE A 26 5.28 -11.33 2.49
CA ILE A 26 4.32 -11.38 1.39
C ILE A 26 4.88 -12.17 0.21
N ARG A 27 6.16 -11.98 -0.12
CA ARG A 27 6.87 -12.74 -1.15
C ARG A 27 6.78 -14.24 -0.86
N ASP A 28 7.03 -14.67 0.37
CA ASP A 28 7.02 -16.08 0.73
C ASP A 28 5.60 -16.69 0.62
N ILE A 29 4.55 -15.90 0.90
CA ILE A 29 3.15 -16.30 0.65
C ILE A 29 2.89 -16.52 -0.84
N ILE A 30 3.41 -15.64 -1.71
CA ILE A 30 3.26 -15.79 -3.17
C ILE A 30 4.06 -16.99 -3.68
N VAL A 31 5.31 -17.15 -3.27
CA VAL A 31 6.17 -18.27 -3.71
C VAL A 31 5.59 -19.62 -3.31
N SER A 32 5.03 -19.72 -2.09
CA SER A 32 4.40 -20.95 -1.61
C SER A 32 3.02 -21.22 -2.19
N PHE A 33 2.43 -20.25 -2.91
CA PHE A 33 1.13 -20.40 -3.53
C PHE A 33 1.22 -21.31 -4.75
N SER A 34 0.27 -22.24 -4.85
CA SER A 34 0.11 -23.12 -5.99
C SER A 34 -1.36 -23.21 -6.37
N PHE A 35 -1.62 -23.30 -7.68
CA PHE A 35 -2.96 -23.56 -8.17
C PHE A 35 -3.38 -24.99 -7.87
N PRO A 36 -4.68 -25.25 -7.66
CA PRO A 36 -5.18 -26.60 -7.46
C PRO A 36 -4.86 -27.46 -8.68
N ARG A 37 -4.36 -28.68 -8.42
CA ARG A 37 -4.12 -29.67 -9.48
C ARG A 37 -5.46 -30.20 -9.96
N MET A 38 -5.77 -29.97 -11.22
CA MET A 38 -7.02 -30.39 -11.86
C MET A 38 -6.69 -31.23 -13.09
N HIS A 39 -7.63 -32.10 -13.50
CA HIS A 39 -7.50 -32.89 -14.73
C HIS A 39 -7.63 -32.05 -16.00
N CYS A 40 -8.19 -30.85 -15.91
CA CYS A 40 -8.30 -29.87 -17.00
C CYS A 40 -7.74 -28.51 -16.57
N GLN A 41 -7.30 -27.71 -17.54
CA GLN A 41 -6.91 -26.32 -17.30
C GLN A 41 -8.14 -25.50 -16.92
N LEU A 42 -8.01 -24.74 -15.83
CA LEU A 42 -9.05 -23.84 -15.38
C LEU A 42 -9.15 -22.62 -16.30
N PRO A 43 -10.35 -22.06 -16.50
CA PRO A 43 -10.49 -20.82 -17.25
C PRO A 43 -9.88 -19.64 -16.49
N LEU A 44 -9.51 -18.59 -17.23
CA LEU A 44 -8.84 -17.40 -16.69
C LEU A 44 -9.65 -16.70 -15.60
N THR A 45 -10.97 -16.68 -15.74
CA THR A 45 -11.89 -16.14 -14.73
C THR A 45 -11.84 -16.91 -13.41
N ALA A 46 -11.66 -18.23 -13.45
CA ALA A 46 -11.49 -19.06 -12.26
C ALA A 46 -10.15 -18.79 -11.59
N LEU A 47 -9.05 -18.70 -12.35
CA LEU A 47 -7.74 -18.34 -11.81
C LEU A 47 -7.75 -16.98 -11.12
N ARG A 48 -8.37 -15.99 -11.76
CA ARG A 48 -8.57 -14.65 -11.18
C ARG A 48 -9.28 -14.72 -9.83
N ARG A 49 -10.34 -15.53 -9.75
CA ARG A 49 -11.10 -15.72 -8.51
C ARG A 49 -10.27 -16.41 -7.44
N ILE A 50 -9.52 -17.47 -7.78
CA ILE A 50 -8.63 -18.17 -6.85
C ILE A 50 -7.56 -17.22 -6.31
N ILE A 51 -6.89 -16.45 -7.17
CA ILE A 51 -5.90 -15.46 -6.72
C ILE A 51 -6.56 -14.45 -5.77
N SER A 52 -7.72 -13.91 -6.13
CA SER A 52 -8.41 -12.91 -5.31
C SER A 52 -8.83 -13.47 -3.94
N GLN A 53 -9.37 -14.69 -3.92
CA GLN A 53 -9.97 -15.29 -2.72
C GLN A 53 -8.97 -16.02 -1.82
N CYS A 54 -7.89 -16.57 -2.38
CA CYS A 54 -6.94 -17.38 -1.62
C CYS A 54 -5.61 -16.65 -1.39
N LEU A 55 -5.14 -15.86 -2.37
CA LEU A 55 -3.85 -15.18 -2.28
C LEU A 55 -4.03 -13.76 -1.75
N VAL A 56 -4.82 -12.93 -2.44
CA VAL A 56 -4.99 -11.51 -2.10
C VAL A 56 -5.71 -11.34 -0.76
N SER A 57 -6.64 -12.24 -0.41
CA SER A 57 -7.29 -12.24 0.91
C SER A 57 -6.30 -12.38 2.08
N ARG A 58 -5.21 -13.13 1.90
CA ARG A 58 -4.13 -13.31 2.89
C ARG A 58 -3.16 -12.13 2.91
N ILE A 59 -2.90 -11.52 1.75
CA ILE A 59 -1.95 -10.41 1.60
C ILE A 59 -2.57 -9.08 2.06
N ARG A 60 -3.86 -8.84 1.79
CA ARG A 60 -4.55 -7.59 2.13
C ARG A 60 -4.37 -7.16 3.59
N PRO A 61 -4.61 -8.00 4.62
CA PRO A 61 -4.44 -7.58 6.01
C PRO A 61 -2.98 -7.23 6.33
N LEU A 62 -2.02 -7.90 5.70
CA LEU A 62 -0.60 -7.60 5.86
C LEU A 62 -0.28 -6.20 5.30
N LEU A 63 -0.75 -5.88 4.09
CA LEU A 63 -0.58 -4.55 3.51
C LEU A 63 -1.33 -3.46 4.28
N ALA A 64 -2.51 -3.77 4.83
CA ALA A 64 -3.29 -2.83 5.62
C ALA A 64 -2.62 -2.50 6.95
N PHE A 65 -1.88 -3.46 7.52
CA PHE A 65 -1.05 -3.22 8.68
C PHE A 65 0.19 -2.39 8.33
N GLN A 66 0.88 -2.79 7.27
CA GLN A 66 2.06 -2.10 6.79
C GLN A 66 2.20 -2.23 5.26
N PRO A 67 2.02 -1.12 4.53
CA PRO A 67 2.34 -1.05 3.11
C PRO A 67 3.83 -1.25 2.85
N VAL A 68 4.15 -1.76 1.66
CA VAL A 68 5.50 -1.87 1.13
C VAL A 68 5.77 -0.76 0.12
N THR A 69 7.03 -0.58 -0.26
CA THR A 69 7.36 0.42 -1.29
C THR A 69 6.72 0.06 -2.64
N ARG A 70 6.45 1.07 -3.48
CA ARG A 70 5.84 0.86 -4.82
C ARG A 70 6.63 -0.15 -5.67
N MET A 71 7.95 -0.03 -5.68
CA MET A 71 8.84 -0.94 -6.40
C MET A 71 8.69 -2.39 -5.90
N GLN A 72 8.62 -2.59 -4.58
CA GLN A 72 8.38 -3.91 -4.00
C GLN A 72 6.99 -4.44 -4.37
N ALA A 73 5.95 -3.60 -4.31
CA ALA A 73 4.60 -4.02 -4.68
C ALA A 73 4.52 -4.44 -6.16
N GLN A 74 5.20 -3.72 -7.05
CA GLN A 74 5.34 -4.09 -8.46
C GLN A 74 6.09 -5.42 -8.63
N GLN A 75 7.15 -5.67 -7.86
CA GLN A 75 7.84 -6.97 -7.89
C GLN A 75 6.90 -8.11 -7.49
N LEU A 76 6.04 -7.92 -6.47
CA LEU A 76 5.04 -8.91 -6.06
C LEU A 76 4.02 -9.17 -7.17
N ASP A 77 3.57 -8.13 -7.89
CA ASP A 77 2.70 -8.27 -9.07
C ASP A 77 3.36 -9.12 -10.17
N HIS A 78 4.65 -8.90 -10.45
CA HIS A 78 5.40 -9.70 -11.41
C HIS A 78 5.50 -11.18 -11.00
N MET A 79 5.59 -11.47 -9.70
CA MET A 79 5.61 -12.84 -9.21
C MET A 79 4.27 -13.54 -9.41
N ILE A 80 3.16 -12.85 -9.13
CA ILE A 80 1.81 -13.38 -9.43
C ILE A 80 1.65 -13.60 -10.93
N ALA A 81 2.13 -12.66 -11.75
CA ALA A 81 2.10 -12.79 -13.19
C ALA A 81 2.86 -14.03 -13.68
N ARG A 82 4.02 -14.30 -13.07
CA ARG A 82 4.80 -15.50 -13.36
C ARG A 82 4.04 -16.78 -13.00
N HIS A 83 3.34 -16.85 -11.87
CA HIS A 83 2.51 -18.02 -11.55
C HIS A 83 1.43 -18.26 -12.61
N VAL A 84 0.77 -17.21 -13.09
CA VAL A 84 -0.26 -17.33 -14.15
C VAL A 84 0.38 -17.75 -15.48
N HIS A 85 1.53 -17.17 -15.82
CA HIS A 85 2.32 -17.54 -16.99
C HIS A 85 2.68 -19.03 -16.98
N ASP A 86 3.24 -19.49 -15.86
CA ASP A 86 3.68 -20.86 -15.66
C ASP A 86 2.48 -21.82 -15.65
N TYR A 87 1.30 -21.40 -15.19
CA TYR A 87 0.09 -22.22 -15.22
C TYR A 87 -0.44 -22.49 -16.63
N TYR A 88 -0.45 -21.47 -17.49
CA TYR A 88 -0.94 -21.62 -18.87
C TYR A 88 0.13 -22.05 -19.87
N HIS A 89 1.40 -22.08 -19.47
CA HIS A 89 2.54 -22.35 -20.36
C HIS A 89 2.51 -21.45 -21.60
N PHE A 90 2.28 -20.14 -21.41
CA PHE A 90 2.21 -19.23 -22.55
C PHE A 90 3.53 -19.25 -23.35
N PRO A 91 3.47 -19.30 -24.68
CA PRO A 91 4.67 -19.42 -25.52
C PRO A 91 5.50 -18.12 -25.61
N PHE A 92 5.04 -17.05 -24.96
CA PHE A 92 5.67 -15.74 -24.97
C PHE A 92 5.63 -15.10 -23.58
N HIS A 93 6.61 -14.24 -23.30
CA HIS A 93 6.60 -13.40 -22.12
C HIS A 93 5.59 -12.26 -22.33
N PHE A 94 4.46 -12.33 -21.64
CA PHE A 94 3.47 -11.25 -21.67
C PHE A 94 3.83 -10.16 -20.66
N ASN A 95 3.43 -8.93 -20.95
CA ASN A 95 3.61 -7.82 -20.02
C ASN A 95 2.75 -8.04 -18.77
N SER A 96 3.38 -8.12 -17.60
CA SER A 96 2.73 -8.35 -16.31
C SER A 96 1.58 -7.38 -16.03
N THR A 97 1.66 -6.15 -16.56
CA THR A 97 0.62 -5.12 -16.39
C THR A 97 -0.70 -5.50 -17.06
N LEU A 98 -0.68 -6.29 -18.13
CA LEU A 98 -1.89 -6.77 -18.82
C LEU A 98 -2.75 -7.66 -17.92
N LEU A 99 -2.14 -8.38 -16.97
CA LEU A 99 -2.91 -9.17 -16.02
C LEU A 99 -3.75 -8.29 -15.11
N SER A 100 -3.13 -7.25 -14.54
CA SER A 100 -3.77 -6.34 -13.59
C SER A 100 -4.71 -5.32 -14.22
N LEU A 101 -4.55 -5.05 -15.52
CA LEU A 101 -5.33 -4.05 -16.22
C LEU A 101 -6.83 -4.45 -16.21
N PRO A 102 -7.77 -3.51 -15.99
CA PRO A 102 -9.19 -3.78 -16.05
C PRO A 102 -9.63 -4.39 -17.39
N THR A 103 -10.67 -5.22 -17.36
CA THR A 103 -11.23 -5.85 -18.57
C THR A 103 -11.76 -4.84 -19.58
N ASP A 104 -12.26 -3.71 -19.09
CA ASP A 104 -12.79 -2.62 -19.92
C ASP A 104 -11.67 -1.88 -20.68
N LEU A 105 -10.42 -2.05 -20.24
CA LEU A 105 -9.22 -1.55 -20.89
C LEU A 105 -8.46 -2.69 -21.61
N PHE A 106 -9.15 -3.75 -22.01
CA PHE A 106 -8.59 -4.94 -22.68
C PHE A 106 -7.55 -5.72 -21.84
N GLY A 107 -7.61 -5.56 -20.51
CA GLY A 107 -6.82 -6.35 -19.57
C GLY A 107 -7.49 -7.64 -19.12
N MET A 108 -6.81 -8.38 -18.27
CA MET A 108 -7.32 -9.66 -17.72
C MET A 108 -7.98 -9.51 -16.34
N GLY A 109 -7.94 -8.31 -15.76
CA GLY A 109 -8.67 -7.93 -14.54
C GLY A 109 -8.24 -8.66 -13.27
N PHE A 110 -7.01 -9.18 -13.19
CA PHE A 110 -6.47 -9.74 -11.96
C PHE A 110 -6.25 -8.64 -10.92
N ALA A 111 -6.38 -9.00 -9.64
CA ALA A 111 -6.10 -8.09 -8.55
C ALA A 111 -4.60 -7.73 -8.53
N SER A 112 -4.32 -6.42 -8.49
CA SER A 112 -2.96 -5.89 -8.37
C SER A 112 -2.61 -5.59 -6.91
N ILE A 113 -1.47 -6.11 -6.48
CA ILE A 113 -0.85 -5.82 -5.20
C ILE A 113 -0.35 -4.38 -5.15
N SER A 114 0.19 -3.83 -6.24
CA SER A 114 0.60 -2.41 -6.27
C SER A 114 -0.59 -1.45 -6.09
N CYS A 115 -1.68 -1.66 -6.82
CA CYS A 115 -2.90 -0.86 -6.65
C CYS A 115 -3.51 -1.03 -5.24
N LEU A 116 -3.53 -2.25 -4.72
CA LEU A 116 -4.01 -2.52 -3.36
C LEU A 116 -3.13 -1.83 -2.30
N ASN A 117 -1.81 -1.88 -2.46
CA ASN A 117 -0.84 -1.26 -1.55
C ASN A 117 -1.01 0.26 -1.51
N ASP A 118 -1.10 0.89 -2.69
CA ASP A 118 -1.34 2.33 -2.84
C ASP A 118 -2.64 2.75 -2.14
N THR A 119 -3.73 2.02 -2.39
CA THR A 119 -5.04 2.30 -1.79
C THR A 119 -5.01 2.17 -0.28
N LEU A 120 -4.40 1.12 0.26
CA LEU A 120 -4.31 0.89 1.70
C LEU A 120 -3.40 1.90 2.40
N ALA A 121 -2.32 2.34 1.76
CA ALA A 121 -1.46 3.40 2.30
C ALA A 121 -2.22 4.71 2.44
N LEU A 122 -2.94 5.14 1.39
CA LEU A 122 -3.78 6.35 1.41
C LEU A 122 -4.89 6.25 2.45
N GLN A 123 -5.64 5.14 2.46
CA GLN A 123 -6.72 4.92 3.43
C GLN A 123 -6.20 4.89 4.87
N GLY A 124 -5.03 4.29 5.10
CA GLY A 124 -4.38 4.26 6.40
C GLY A 124 -4.07 5.68 6.90
N MET A 125 -3.39 6.48 6.09
CA MET A 125 -3.05 7.86 6.43
C MET A 125 -4.30 8.72 6.66
N LEU A 126 -5.31 8.62 5.80
CA LEU A 126 -6.57 9.38 5.95
C LEU A 126 -7.34 8.97 7.20
N ARG A 127 -7.32 7.68 7.55
CA ARG A 127 -7.92 7.20 8.79
C ARG A 127 -7.18 7.70 10.01
N ASP A 128 -5.85 7.78 9.97
CA ASP A 128 -5.04 8.33 11.08
C ASP A 128 -5.37 9.81 11.27
N LEU A 129 -5.45 10.55 10.16
CA LEU A 129 -5.77 11.98 10.13
C LEU A 129 -7.21 12.29 10.56
N ASN A 130 -8.18 11.45 10.20
CA ASN A 130 -9.59 11.60 10.57
C ASN A 130 -10.00 10.64 11.70
N HIS A 131 -9.07 10.26 12.58
CA HIS A 131 -9.33 9.18 13.53
C HIS A 131 -10.37 9.59 14.60
N HIS A 132 -11.46 8.82 14.75
CA HIS A 132 -12.54 9.13 15.70
C HIS A 132 -12.11 9.13 17.18
N ILE A 133 -11.10 8.31 17.54
CA ILE A 133 -10.52 8.30 18.89
C ILE A 133 -9.54 9.48 19.05
N PRO A 134 -9.74 10.38 20.04
CA PRO A 134 -8.94 11.60 20.18
C PRO A 134 -7.44 11.38 20.34
N ALA A 135 -7.01 10.33 21.04
CA ALA A 135 -5.58 10.07 21.24
C ALA A 135 -4.84 9.82 19.91
N PHE A 136 -5.43 9.03 19.02
CA PHE A 136 -4.84 8.76 17.70
C PHE A 136 -4.89 10.00 16.80
N HIS A 137 -6.01 10.74 16.82
CA HIS A 137 -6.14 12.00 16.10
C HIS A 137 -5.06 13.01 16.53
N THR A 138 -4.87 13.22 17.84
CA THR A 138 -3.84 14.13 18.37
C THR A 138 -2.44 13.71 17.94
N MET A 139 -2.13 12.41 17.98
CA MET A 139 -0.83 11.92 17.50
C MET A 139 -0.63 12.16 16.00
N ALA A 140 -1.66 11.95 15.18
CA ALA A 140 -1.62 12.24 13.76
C ALA A 140 -1.44 13.75 13.50
N ALA A 141 -2.16 14.61 14.23
CA ALA A 141 -2.04 16.06 14.13
C ALA A 141 -0.65 16.58 14.53
N ILE A 142 -0.06 16.03 15.60
CA ILE A 142 1.33 16.33 15.99
C ILE A 142 2.29 15.88 14.89
N THR A 143 2.14 14.65 14.38
CA THR A 143 2.99 14.10 13.32
C THR A 143 2.92 14.96 12.05
N LEU A 144 1.72 15.38 11.65
CA LEU A 144 1.51 16.27 10.51
C LEU A 144 2.14 17.65 10.75
N SER A 145 1.97 18.22 11.95
CA SER A 145 2.56 19.52 12.31
C SER A 145 4.08 19.48 12.30
N ASP A 146 4.69 18.41 12.81
CA ASP A 146 6.14 18.19 12.74
C ASP A 146 6.61 18.01 11.29
N TRP A 147 5.86 17.26 10.47
CA TRP A 147 6.17 17.12 9.06
C TRP A 147 6.16 18.48 8.36
N MET A 148 5.12 19.28 8.57
CA MET A 148 5.01 20.62 8.00
C MET A 148 6.14 21.52 8.47
N CYS A 149 6.24 21.77 9.77
CA CYS A 149 7.06 22.84 10.32
C CYS A 149 8.53 22.44 10.47
N SER A 150 8.78 21.27 11.04
CA SER A 150 10.13 20.82 11.37
C SER A 150 10.84 20.19 10.17
N LEU A 151 10.09 19.52 9.28
CA LEU A 151 10.66 18.72 8.19
C LEU A 151 10.40 19.30 6.79
N ASN A 152 9.46 20.24 6.63
CA ASN A 152 9.06 20.77 5.32
C ASN A 152 8.83 22.31 5.32
N HIS A 153 9.61 23.06 6.10
CA HIS A 153 9.62 24.53 6.09
C HIS A 153 8.24 25.20 6.26
N CYS A 154 7.40 24.63 7.13
CA CYS A 154 6.02 25.04 7.39
C CYS A 154 5.09 24.96 6.17
N MET A 155 5.45 24.17 5.15
CA MET A 155 4.59 23.92 3.99
C MET A 155 3.80 22.63 4.19
N TYR A 156 2.53 22.66 3.80
CA TYR A 156 1.68 21.48 3.86
C TYR A 156 2.18 20.40 2.87
N PRO A 157 2.48 19.17 3.31
CA PRO A 157 3.15 18.15 2.47
C PRO A 157 2.18 17.40 1.54
N LEU A 158 0.88 17.36 1.85
CA LEU A 158 -0.10 16.56 1.13
C LEU A 158 -0.88 17.34 0.06
N ASP A 159 -0.50 18.59 -0.20
CA ASP A 159 -1.07 19.45 -1.25
C ASP A 159 -0.01 20.44 -1.76
N GLY A 160 -0.27 21.03 -2.92
CA GLY A 160 0.53 22.11 -3.50
C GLY A 160 1.97 21.70 -3.86
N PRO A 161 2.95 22.62 -3.76
CA PRO A 161 4.31 22.39 -4.29
C PRO A 161 5.07 21.29 -3.53
N SER A 162 4.76 21.07 -2.26
CA SER A 162 5.39 20.02 -1.44
C SER A 162 5.04 18.61 -1.91
N LEU A 163 3.93 18.44 -2.64
CA LEU A 163 3.52 17.13 -3.15
C LEU A 163 4.58 16.55 -4.09
N GLN A 164 5.31 17.40 -4.82
CA GLN A 164 6.34 16.96 -5.77
C GLN A 164 7.67 16.60 -5.11
N GLN A 165 7.83 16.87 -3.81
CA GLN A 165 9.03 16.52 -3.07
C GLN A 165 9.05 15.02 -2.73
N SER A 166 10.19 14.49 -2.32
CA SER A 166 10.29 13.10 -1.84
C SER A 166 10.77 13.07 -0.40
N PHE A 167 10.04 12.35 0.45
CA PHE A 167 10.30 12.26 1.88
C PHE A 167 10.84 10.88 2.30
N ILE A 168 11.24 10.04 1.34
CA ILE A 168 11.74 8.66 1.59
C ILE A 168 12.89 8.61 2.60
N ARG A 169 13.73 9.66 2.65
CA ARG A 169 14.88 9.74 3.57
C ARG A 169 14.47 9.96 5.03
N LEU A 170 13.23 10.38 5.28
CA LEU A 170 12.70 10.71 6.61
C LEU A 170 12.06 9.50 7.33
N LYS A 171 12.37 8.27 6.92
CA LYS A 171 11.84 7.01 7.50
C LYS A 171 12.01 6.83 9.02
N ARG A 172 12.90 7.61 9.65
CA ARG A 172 13.11 7.62 11.11
C ARG A 172 12.25 8.66 11.83
N ALA A 173 11.77 9.67 11.11
CA ALA A 173 11.01 10.79 11.65
C ALA A 173 9.51 10.68 11.30
N LEU A 174 9.17 10.05 10.17
CA LEU A 174 7.81 9.85 9.72
C LEU A 174 7.46 8.36 9.63
N PRO A 175 6.19 7.98 9.88
CA PRO A 175 5.72 6.64 9.60
C PRO A 175 5.92 6.27 8.13
N MET A 176 6.45 5.08 7.83
CA MET A 176 6.63 4.62 6.44
C MET A 176 5.30 4.55 5.70
N THR A 177 4.20 4.25 6.38
CA THR A 177 2.84 4.29 5.82
C THR A 177 2.52 5.66 5.21
N TRP A 178 2.85 6.75 5.91
CA TRP A 178 2.61 8.12 5.47
C TRP A 178 3.55 8.53 4.34
N ILE A 179 4.82 8.11 4.38
CA ILE A 179 5.78 8.31 3.28
C ILE A 179 5.28 7.61 2.00
N ILE A 180 4.83 6.36 2.12
CA ILE A 180 4.30 5.59 0.98
C ILE A 180 3.02 6.26 0.46
N ALA A 181 2.11 6.67 1.33
CA ALA A 181 0.90 7.38 0.96
C ALA A 181 1.20 8.67 0.19
N HIS A 182 2.19 9.46 0.65
CA HIS A 182 2.63 10.67 -0.05
C HIS A 182 3.22 10.39 -1.44
N GLU A 183 4.08 9.38 -1.58
CA GLU A 183 4.59 8.97 -2.88
C GLU A 183 3.45 8.47 -3.80
N THR A 184 2.44 7.81 -3.25
CA THR A 184 1.23 7.41 -3.99
C THR A 184 0.43 8.63 -4.45
N LEU A 185 0.21 9.63 -3.59
CA LEU A 185 -0.46 10.89 -3.95
C LEU A 185 0.29 11.60 -5.09
N ARG A 186 1.61 11.73 -4.95
CA ARG A 186 2.47 12.35 -5.96
C ARG A 186 2.40 11.63 -7.30
N HIS A 187 2.46 10.30 -7.30
CA HIS A 187 2.42 9.51 -8.54
C HIS A 187 1.05 9.55 -9.22
N SER A 188 -0.02 9.63 -8.43
CA SER A 188 -1.39 9.58 -8.92
C SER A 188 -2.00 10.97 -9.17
N GLU A 189 -1.21 12.04 -8.98
CA GLU A 189 -1.66 13.43 -9.09
C GLU A 189 -2.89 13.70 -8.20
N LEU A 190 -2.86 13.17 -6.98
CA LEU A 190 -3.89 13.38 -5.96
C LEU A 190 -3.35 14.29 -4.87
N SER A 191 -4.22 15.11 -4.30
CA SER A 191 -3.95 15.92 -3.11
C SER A 191 -4.92 15.57 -2.00
N VAL A 192 -4.53 15.91 -0.77
CA VAL A 192 -5.35 15.75 0.42
C VAL A 192 -5.47 17.11 1.10
N PRO A 193 -6.36 17.99 0.63
CA PRO A 193 -6.57 19.30 1.26
C PRO A 193 -7.13 19.16 2.68
N THR A 194 -6.81 20.15 3.51
CA THR A 194 -7.55 20.38 4.77
C THR A 194 -8.92 20.95 4.44
N THR A 195 -9.95 20.42 5.09
CA THR A 195 -11.34 20.83 4.95
C THR A 195 -11.87 21.30 6.30
N ASP A 196 -12.53 22.45 6.34
CA ASP A 196 -13.17 22.99 7.56
C ASP A 196 -14.53 22.30 7.86
N GLN A 197 -14.62 20.99 7.61
CA GLN A 197 -15.84 20.19 7.74
C GLN A 197 -15.75 19.15 8.86
N SER A 198 -15.03 19.48 9.94
CA SER A 198 -14.98 18.74 11.21
C SER A 198 -16.36 18.21 11.65
N PHE A 199 -17.42 19.00 11.43
CA PHE A 199 -18.78 18.68 11.87
C PHE A 199 -19.56 17.69 10.98
N LEU A 200 -19.10 17.37 9.76
CA LEU A 200 -19.81 16.48 8.82
C LEU A 200 -19.03 15.23 8.43
N LEU A 201 -17.74 15.36 8.10
CA LEU A 201 -16.97 14.34 7.39
C LEU A 201 -15.53 14.17 7.90
N GLY A 202 -15.11 14.96 8.89
CA GLY A 202 -13.72 15.06 9.34
C GLY A 202 -13.00 16.25 8.70
N ASP A 203 -11.76 16.50 9.14
CA ASP A 203 -10.98 17.69 8.75
C ASP A 203 -10.22 17.52 7.43
N ILE A 204 -10.21 16.32 6.84
CA ILE A 204 -9.31 16.00 5.73
C ILE A 204 -10.02 15.14 4.66
N ALA A 205 -9.97 15.58 3.39
CA ALA A 205 -10.58 14.89 2.25
C ALA A 205 -9.60 14.67 1.09
N LEU A 206 -9.82 13.62 0.27
CA LEU A 206 -9.07 13.36 -0.97
C LEU A 206 -9.61 14.21 -2.12
N ARG A 207 -8.71 14.73 -2.95
CA ARG A 207 -9.03 15.49 -4.17
C ARG A 207 -8.12 15.10 -5.32
N HIS A 208 -8.68 15.00 -6.52
CA HIS A 208 -7.90 14.86 -7.76
C HIS A 208 -7.40 16.25 -8.20
N LEU A 209 -6.13 16.34 -8.60
CA LEU A 209 -5.54 17.57 -9.14
C LEU A 209 -5.85 17.77 -10.62
#